data_AF-A0A2A5NYB2-F1
#
_entry.id   AF-A0A2A5NYB2-F1
#
_cell.length_a   1.000
_cell.length_b   1.000
_cell.length_c   1.000
_cell.angle_alpha   90.00
_cell.angle_beta   90.00
_cell.angle_gamma   90.00
#
_symmetry.space_group_name_H-M   'P 1'
#
loop_
_entity.id
_entity.type
_entity.pdbx_description
1 polymer ?
#
loop_
_entity_poly.entity_id
_entity_poly.type
_entity_poly.pdbx_seq_one_letter_code
_entity_poly.pdbx_strand_id
1 'polypeptide(L)'
;MKLWDLVASLALRGLKALEDAVDSLLAETLFKARPELAAQFSGPISMLAALTALYLLTFVSAARKAIGVLLAIGWSLLALAIILASI
;
A
#
# COMPACT_ATOMS: atom_id res chain seq x y z
N MET A 1 -11.46 25.25 -11.54
CA MET A 1 -10.70 24.10 -10.99
C MET A 1 -9.67 23.70 -12.03
N LYS A 2 -8.38 23.63 -11.68
CA LYS A 2 -7.33 23.31 -12.66
C LYS A 2 -7.36 21.81 -12.94
N LEU A 3 -7.02 21.40 -14.16
CA LEU A 3 -6.96 19.99 -14.57
C LEU A 3 -6.12 19.15 -13.60
N TRP A 4 -5.04 19.72 -13.09
CA TRP A 4 -4.14 19.07 -12.13
C TRP A 4 -4.83 18.74 -10.80
N ASP A 5 -5.76 19.58 -10.33
CA ASP A 5 -6.51 19.35 -9.09
C ASP A 5 -7.44 18.14 -9.25
N LEU A 6 -8.03 17.98 -10.44
CA LEU A 6 -8.87 16.82 -10.76
C LEU A 6 -8.06 15.53 -10.74
N VAL A 7 -6.93 15.50 -11.45
CA VAL A 7 -6.06 14.32 -11.52
C VAL A 7 -5.57 13.94 -10.13
N ALA A 8 -5.09 14.91 -9.33
CA ALA A 8 -4.66 14.67 -7.97
C ALA A 8 -5.80 14.13 -7.10
N SER A 9 -7.00 14.71 -7.19
CA SER A 9 -8.16 14.27 -6.41
C SER A 9 -8.61 12.84 -6.76
N LEU A 10 -8.53 12.45 -8.03
CA LEU A 10 -8.88 11.11 -8.48
C LEU A 10 -7.87 10.09 -7.99
N ALA A 11 -6.57 10.41 -8.07
CA ALA A 11 -5.51 9.56 -7.56
C ALA A 11 -5.63 9.35 -6.04
N LEU A 12 -5.87 10.42 -5.28
CA LEU A 12 -6.05 10.36 -3.83
C LEU A 12 -7.27 9.55 -3.44
N ARG A 13 -8.39 9.72 -4.15
CA ARG A 13 -9.61 8.92 -3.92
C ARG A 13 -9.38 7.45 -4.21
N GLY A 14 -8.67 7.13 -5.29
CA GLY A 14 -8.32 5.75 -5.63
C GLY A 14 -7.44 5.10 -4.56
N LEU A 15 -6.40 5.81 -4.10
CA LEU A 15 -5.53 5.32 -3.03
C LEU A 15 -6.32 5.11 -1.72
N LYS A 16 -7.19 6.05 -1.37
CA LYS A 16 -8.01 5.93 -0.17
C LYS A 16 -9.01 4.77 -0.26
N ALA A 17 -9.64 4.57 -1.43
CA ALA A 17 -10.52 3.42 -1.63
C ALA A 17 -9.77 2.09 -1.51
N LEU A 18 -8.51 2.04 -1.98
CA LEU A 18 -7.65 0.88 -1.78
C LEU A 18 -7.31 0.68 -0.29
N GLU A 19 -6.99 1.76 0.43
CA GLU A 19 -6.72 1.74 1.87
C GLU A 19 -7.91 1.20 2.67
N ASP A 20 -9.10 1.73 2.41
CA ASP A 20 -10.32 1.30 3.10
C ASP A 20 -10.65 -0.18 2.78
N ALA A 21 -10.36 -0.64 1.56
CA ALA A 21 -10.54 -2.05 1.17
C ALA A 21 -9.53 -2.99 1.85
N VAL A 22 -8.26 -2.59 1.90
CA VAL A 22 -7.20 -3.33 2.59
C VAL A 22 -7.48 -3.38 4.10
N ASP A 23 -7.91 -2.27 4.69
CA ASP A 23 -8.31 -2.18 6.09
C ASP A 23 -9.39 -3.22 6.42
N SER A 24 -10.46 -3.23 5.62
CA SER A 24 -11.57 -4.19 5.78
C SER A 24 -11.07 -5.64 5.70
N LEU A 25 -10.22 -5.96 4.71
CA LEU A 25 -9.66 -7.31 4.56
C LEU A 25 -8.81 -7.71 5.76
N LEU A 26 -7.96 -6.82 6.25
CA LEU A 26 -7.10 -7.08 7.39
C LEU A 26 -7.90 -7.23 8.68
N ALA A 27 -8.90 -6.38 8.90
CA ALA A 27 -9.78 -6.44 10.05
C ALA A 27 -10.59 -7.73 10.10
N GLU A 28 -11.03 -8.27 8.95
CA GLU A 28 -11.80 -9.51 8.89
C GLU A 28 -10.92 -10.78 8.93
N THR A 29 -9.63 -10.68 8.56
CA THR A 29 -8.72 -11.83 8.44
C THR A 29 -7.62 -11.84 9.51
N LEU A 30 -6.50 -11.15 9.25
CA LEU A 30 -5.27 -11.20 10.05
C LEU A 30 -5.43 -10.56 11.43
N PHE A 31 -6.21 -9.48 11.52
CA PHE A 31 -6.34 -8.67 12.74
C PHE A 31 -7.74 -8.73 13.33
N LYS A 32 -8.49 -9.82 13.10
CA LYS A 32 -9.84 -10.00 13.67
C LYS A 32 -9.91 -9.82 15.19
N ALA A 33 -8.84 -10.18 15.90
CA ALA A 33 -8.74 -10.02 17.35
C ALA A 33 -8.37 -8.59 17.80
N ARG A 34 -7.75 -7.79 16.91
CA ARG A 34 -7.21 -6.45 17.17
C ARG A 34 -7.41 -5.55 15.95
N PRO A 35 -8.66 -5.22 15.57
CA PRO A 35 -8.96 -4.50 14.33
C PRO A 35 -8.33 -3.12 14.25
N GLU A 36 -7.95 -2.52 15.38
CA GLU A 36 -7.17 -1.27 15.45
C GLU A 36 -5.80 -1.36 14.75
N LEU A 37 -5.26 -2.57 14.58
CA LEU A 37 -4.02 -2.79 13.83
C LEU A 37 -4.26 -2.73 12.32
N ALA A 38 -5.46 -3.10 11.84
CA ALA A 38 -5.80 -3.03 10.42
C ALA A 38 -5.63 -1.60 9.89
N ALA A 39 -6.13 -0.60 10.63
CA ALA A 39 -6.02 0.81 10.26
C ALA A 39 -4.58 1.32 10.26
N GLN A 40 -3.68 0.70 11.05
CA GLN A 40 -2.26 1.07 11.07
C GLN A 40 -1.50 0.47 9.88
N PHE A 41 -1.87 -0.74 9.45
CA PHE A 41 -1.18 -1.45 8.37
C PHE A 41 -1.77 -1.20 6.98
N SER A 42 -3.03 -0.77 6.87
CA SER A 42 -3.74 -0.54 5.60
C SER A 42 -3.10 0.55 4.75
N GLY A 43 -2.70 1.67 5.32
CA GLY A 43 -2.01 2.76 4.62
C GLY A 43 -0.69 2.33 3.99
N PRO A 44 0.29 1.83 4.78
CA PRO A 44 1.56 1.31 4.26
C PRO A 44 1.38 0.20 3.20
N ILE A 45 0.45 -0.75 3.42
CA ILE A 45 0.16 -1.82 2.45
C ILE A 45 -0.36 -1.23 1.14
N SER A 46 -1.30 -0.29 1.21
CA SER A 46 -1.92 0.32 0.02
C SER A 46 -0.93 1.14 -0.79
N MET A 47 -0.02 1.84 -0.11
CA MET A 47 1.08 2.55 -0.77
C MET A 47 2.04 1.57 -1.47
N LEU A 48 2.45 0.49 -0.81
CA LEU A 48 3.31 -0.54 -1.42
C LEU A 48 2.61 -1.24 -2.59
N ALA A 49 1.32 -1.52 -2.47
CA ALA A 49 0.51 -2.09 -3.54
C ALA A 49 0.41 -1.13 -4.75
N ALA A 50 0.17 0.16 -4.53
CA ALA A 50 0.17 1.17 -5.58
C ALA A 50 1.54 1.29 -6.26
N LEU A 51 2.63 1.31 -5.49
CA LEU A 51 4.00 1.29 -6.03
C LEU A 51 4.30 0.01 -6.81
N THR A 52 3.75 -1.14 -6.38
CA THR A 52 3.87 -2.41 -7.11
C THR A 52 3.15 -2.35 -8.44
N ALA A 53 1.95 -1.75 -8.49
CA ALA A 53 1.25 -1.50 -9.75
C ALA A 53 2.06 -0.61 -10.69
N LEU A 54 2.65 0.48 -10.18
CA LEU A 54 3.54 1.35 -10.96
C LEU A 54 4.79 0.62 -11.45
N TYR A 55 5.40 -0.24 -10.63
CA TYR A 55 6.54 -1.07 -11.03
C TYR A 55 6.20 -1.97 -12.23
N LEU A 56 5.02 -2.59 -12.21
CA LEU A 56 4.55 -3.46 -13.28
C LEU A 56 4.27 -2.67 -14.57
N LEU A 57 3.67 -1.49 -14.46
CA LEU A 57 3.39 -0.60 -15.60
C LEU A 57 4.66 0.08 -16.16
N THR A 58 5.73 0.19 -15.37
CA THR A 58 6.95 0.89 -15.79
C THR A 58 7.79 0.00 -16.71
N PHE A 59 7.94 0.43 -17.96
CA PHE A 59 8.81 -0.20 -18.96
C PHE A 59 10.25 0.34 -18.95
N VAL A 60 10.51 1.42 -18.22
CA VAL A 60 11.85 2.00 -18.07
C VAL A 60 12.71 1.15 -17.13
N SER A 61 13.74 0.51 -17.68
CA SER A 61 14.62 -0.43 -16.95
C SER A 61 15.27 0.17 -15.69
N ALA A 62 15.78 1.40 -15.77
CA ALA A 62 16.46 2.05 -14.65
C ALA A 62 15.50 2.35 -13.48
N ALA A 63 14.33 2.91 -13.77
CA ALA A 63 13.30 3.19 -12.77
C ALA A 63 12.75 1.88 -12.17
N ARG A 64 12.56 0.85 -13.00
CA ARG A 64 12.13 -0.48 -12.56
C ARG A 64 13.09 -1.04 -11.52
N LYS A 65 14.40 -1.02 -11.75
CA LYS A 65 15.38 -1.56 -10.79
C LYS A 65 15.31 -0.85 -9.43
N ALA A 66 15.20 0.47 -9.41
CA ALA A 66 15.10 1.25 -8.18
C ALA A 66 13.80 0.95 -7.41
N ILE A 67 12.65 0.95 -8.10
CA ILE A 67 11.34 0.66 -7.48
C ILE A 67 11.31 -0.79 -6.99
N GLY A 68 11.89 -1.74 -7.72
CA GLY A 68 11.93 -3.16 -7.33
C GLY A 68 12.69 -3.38 -6.02
N VAL A 69 13.83 -2.71 -5.83
CA VAL A 69 14.58 -2.76 -4.56
C VAL A 69 13.78 -2.16 -3.41
N LEU A 70 13.13 -1.00 -3.65
CA LEU A 70 12.28 -0.35 -2.65
C LEU A 70 11.11 -1.24 -2.24
N LEU A 71 10.46 -1.92 -3.21
CA LEU A 71 9.37 -2.84 -2.96
C LEU A 71 9.81 -4.07 -2.17
N ALA A 72 10.96 -4.65 -2.51
CA ALA A 72 11.51 -5.79 -1.76
C ALA A 72 11.73 -5.41 -0.30
N ILE A 73 12.37 -4.27 -0.04
CA ILE A 73 12.59 -3.77 1.32
C ILE A 73 11.26 -3.49 2.02
N GLY A 74 10.35 -2.78 1.36
CA GLY A 74 9.05 -2.40 1.93
C GLY A 74 8.21 -3.60 2.34
N TRP A 75 8.08 -4.59 1.46
CA TRP A 75 7.35 -5.82 1.77
C TRP A 75 8.04 -6.67 2.84
N SER A 76 9.38 -6.75 2.83
CA SER A 76 10.12 -7.46 3.90
C SER A 76 9.93 -6.81 5.26
N LEU A 77 10.07 -5.49 5.37
CA LEU A 77 9.82 -4.77 6.63
C LEU A 77 8.37 -4.89 7.08
N LEU A 78 7.41 -4.82 6.16
CA LEU A 78 6.01 -4.96 6.48
C LEU A 78 5.69 -6.36 7.02
N ALA A 79 6.20 -7.41 6.39
CA ALA A 79 6.04 -8.77 6.88
C ALA A 79 6.60 -8.93 8.30
N LEU A 80 7.80 -8.38 8.56
CA LEU A 80 8.37 -8.35 9.90
C LEU A 80 7.46 -7.61 10.88
N ALA A 81 6.99 -6.41 10.53
CA ALA A 81 6.15 -5.59 11.40
C ALA A 81 4.83 -6.30 11.77
N ILE A 82 4.20 -7.00 10.82
CA ILE A 82 3.00 -7.80 11.07
C ILE A 82 3.29 -8.94 12.05
N ILE A 83 4.41 -9.65 11.88
CA ILE A 83 4.83 -10.73 12.79
C ILE A 83 5.05 -10.15 14.19
N LEU A 84 5.80 -9.06 14.32
CA LEU A 84 6.06 -8.41 15.61
C LEU A 84 4.77 -7.93 16.29
N ALA A 85 3.80 -7.42 15.53
CA ALA A 85 2.52 -6.97 16.08
C ALA A 85 1.58 -8.12 16.49
N SER A 86 1.79 -9.31 15.91
CA SER A 86 0.99 -10.51 16.18
C SER A 86 1.42 -11.29 17.43
N ILE A 87 2.67 -11.10 17.88
CA ILE A 87 3.25 -11.66 19.12
C ILE A 87 2.75 -10.85 20.32
#